data_AF-A0A7R9PTL1-F1
#
_entry.id   AF-A0A7R9PTL1-F1
#
_cell.length_a   1.000
_cell.length_b   1.000
_cell.length_c   1.000
_cell.angle_alpha   90.00
_cell.angle_beta   90.00
_cell.angle_gamma   90.00
#
_symmetry.space_group_name_H-M   'P 1'
#
loop_
_entity.id
_entity.type
_entity.pdbx_description
1 polymer ?
#
loop_
_entity_poly.entity_id
_entity_poly.type
_entity_poly.pdbx_seq_one_letter_code
_entity_poly.pdbx_strand_id
1 'polypeptide(L)'
;MTLFKILVLLKIVLVYHFGGSTFEVSILAIERGKMHVLEVNGDNHVGGDDLTNTMIDHCLAKFGGERVDKQTNEGSVALRRLKRECERRKIELSMSNLVTIKLDNLIGTRHMNIKITRQQFNDMCKRLFKRTMECVTDVIAKADKMQRDIDDVILVGGSTRIPYVKEMLGEYFDKQPCHTVNPDLVVAEGAAIQAAILNGKQARLSGTICETGIYLGTILDSIVPKPAPVVVNGDQNIGQKNTSMSSVENIYSLQFEELNEIGHGQFGIVFKARHKFDNKLYAVKRVVYNDQNKHVKNEVEYLTSLESQYVIKYYNSWSFDSHLYIQMEFCEQNLNKILLDKNHLFGHPSGNDIQISSCFEYYIMCEIFREMVECVQYLHECEPQIIHRDLKPDNVLIAHIVRNGRFIKLGDFGLATFTTNNATK
;
A
#
# COMPACT_ATOMS: atom_id res chain seq x y z
N MET A 1 6.71 20.68 53.73
CA MET A 1 5.46 20.38 52.99
C MET A 1 5.06 21.59 52.15
N THR A 2 4.80 21.58 50.86
CA THR A 2 5.04 20.66 49.75
C THR A 2 5.00 21.59 48.53
N LEU A 3 6.16 22.16 48.16
CA LEU A 3 6.33 22.98 46.94
C LEU A 3 6.64 22.09 45.72
N PHE A 4 6.22 20.81 45.77
CA PHE A 4 6.02 19.96 44.60
C PHE A 4 4.70 20.39 43.91
N LYS A 5 4.69 21.63 43.41
CA LYS A 5 3.72 22.04 42.40
C LYS A 5 4.00 21.21 41.16
N ILE A 6 3.14 20.21 40.92
CA ILE A 6 2.73 19.68 39.61
C ILE A 6 3.70 20.12 38.48
N LEU A 7 4.85 19.46 38.38
CA LEU A 7 5.66 19.54 37.17
C LEU A 7 4.88 18.74 36.13
N VAL A 8 4.03 19.43 35.38
CA VAL A 8 3.58 18.94 34.11
C VAL A 8 4.83 18.84 33.24
N LEU A 9 5.40 17.65 33.12
CA LEU A 9 6.59 17.42 32.30
C LEU A 9 6.17 17.57 30.84
N LEU A 10 6.60 18.67 30.22
CA LEU A 10 6.65 18.80 28.77
C LEU A 10 7.57 17.70 28.26
N LYS A 11 7.04 16.81 27.41
CA LYS A 11 7.79 15.71 26.83
C LYS A 11 7.93 15.91 25.33
N ILE A 12 9.15 15.89 24.81
CA ILE A 12 9.45 16.02 23.39
C ILE A 12 9.70 14.63 22.81
N VAL A 13 8.92 14.24 21.82
CA VAL A 13 8.98 12.91 21.21
C VAL A 13 9.26 13.05 19.72
N LEU A 14 10.15 12.21 19.19
CA LEU A 14 10.37 12.07 17.77
C LEU A 14 9.65 10.82 17.26
N VAL A 15 8.83 10.96 16.22
CA VAL A 15 8.20 9.83 15.53
C VAL A 15 8.98 9.57 14.24
N TYR A 16 9.56 8.39 14.13
CA TYR A 16 10.29 7.92 12.96
C TYR A 16 9.41 6.92 12.20
N HIS A 17 8.78 7.37 11.12
CA HIS A 17 7.88 6.57 10.29
C HIS A 17 8.60 6.12 9.03
N PHE A 18 8.93 4.83 8.96
CA PHE A 18 9.55 4.22 7.79
C PHE A 18 8.61 3.19 7.16
N GLY A 19 7.84 3.65 6.18
CA GLY A 19 6.80 2.88 5.52
C GLY A 19 7.29 2.03 4.35
N GLY A 20 6.34 1.59 3.53
CA GLY A 20 6.59 0.83 2.30
C GLY A 20 7.14 1.70 1.17
N SER A 21 6.60 2.91 1.00
CA SER A 21 6.96 3.78 -0.13
C SER A 21 7.57 5.13 0.28
N THR A 22 7.37 5.54 1.54
CA THR A 22 7.76 6.86 2.02
C THR A 22 8.42 6.78 3.39
N PHE A 23 9.18 7.82 3.70
CA PHE A 23 9.77 8.07 5.00
C PHE A 23 9.28 9.41 5.53
N GLU A 24 8.85 9.44 6.78
CA GLU A 24 8.36 10.64 7.46
C GLU A 24 8.95 10.72 8.86
N VAL A 25 9.21 11.93 9.33
CA VAL A 25 9.66 12.19 10.69
C VAL A 25 8.96 13.42 11.25
N SER A 26 8.51 13.33 12.49
CA SER A 26 7.88 14.46 13.18
C SER A 26 8.38 14.62 14.60
N ILE A 27 8.36 15.86 15.09
CA ILE A 27 8.64 16.20 16.48
C ILE A 27 7.35 16.66 17.14
N LEU A 28 7.05 16.05 18.27
CA LEU A 28 5.84 16.29 19.04
C LEU A 28 6.20 16.80 20.43
N ALA A 29 5.47 17.80 20.90
CA ALA A 29 5.47 18.24 22.30
C ALA A 29 4.20 17.71 22.99
N ILE A 30 4.37 17.00 24.10
CA ILE A 30 3.27 16.47 24.91
C ILE A 30 3.21 17.27 26.22
N GLU A 31 2.10 17.96 26.44
CA GLU A 31 1.84 18.76 27.65
C GLU A 31 0.41 18.50 28.16
N ARG A 32 0.26 18.04 29.42
CA ARG A 32 -1.07 17.79 30.06
C ARG A 32 -2.00 16.88 29.24
N GLY A 33 -1.44 15.84 28.61
CA GLY A 33 -2.20 14.93 27.73
C GLY A 33 -2.60 15.54 26.39
N LYS A 34 -2.21 16.80 26.12
CA LYS A 34 -2.34 17.44 24.81
C LYS A 34 -1.04 17.28 24.04
N MET A 35 -1.17 17.10 22.74
CA MET A 35 -0.02 16.95 21.85
C MET A 35 -0.01 18.06 20.81
N HIS A 36 1.16 18.60 20.58
CA HIS A 36 1.42 19.66 19.62
C HIS A 36 2.49 19.17 18.65
N VAL A 37 2.17 19.18 17.36
CA VAL A 37 3.17 18.96 16.31
C VAL A 37 4.05 20.21 16.29
N LEU A 38 5.35 20.04 16.56
CA LEU A 38 6.31 21.12 16.45
C LEU A 38 6.77 21.25 15.00
N GLU A 39 7.20 20.15 14.39
CA GLU A 39 7.72 20.13 13.02
C GLU A 39 7.53 18.76 12.38
N VAL A 40 7.51 18.75 11.04
CA VAL A 40 7.42 17.55 10.20
C VAL A 40 8.43 17.66 9.06
N ASN A 41 9.03 16.54 8.69
CA ASN A 41 9.87 16.41 7.51
C ASN A 41 9.72 15.00 6.91
N GLY A 42 10.27 14.74 5.74
CA GLY A 42 10.18 13.43 5.11
C GLY A 42 10.79 13.35 3.72
N ASP A 43 10.77 12.14 3.17
CA ASP A 43 11.25 11.82 1.83
C ASP A 43 10.29 10.83 1.15
N ASN A 44 9.59 11.33 0.12
CA ASN A 44 8.61 10.54 -0.65
C ASN A 44 9.26 9.53 -1.62
N HIS A 45 10.59 9.51 -1.69
CA HIS A 45 11.36 8.61 -2.56
C HIS A 45 12.33 7.76 -1.73
N VAL A 46 11.96 7.48 -0.48
CA VAL A 46 12.66 6.54 0.42
C VAL A 46 11.63 5.71 1.17
N GLY A 47 11.48 4.46 0.76
CA GLY A 47 10.63 3.48 1.43
C GLY A 47 11.24 2.08 1.47
N GLY A 48 10.50 1.14 2.05
CA GLY A 48 10.79 -0.29 1.97
C GLY A 48 10.95 -0.81 0.54
N ASP A 49 10.21 -0.25 -0.42
CA ASP A 49 10.30 -0.57 -1.84
C ASP A 49 11.65 -0.17 -2.44
N ASP A 50 12.22 0.96 -2.04
CA ASP A 50 13.54 1.42 -2.50
C ASP A 50 14.68 0.56 -1.92
N LEU A 51 14.54 0.13 -0.67
CA LEU A 51 15.45 -0.86 -0.07
C LEU A 51 15.42 -2.18 -0.85
N THR A 52 14.22 -2.63 -1.24
CA THR A 52 14.04 -3.83 -2.05
C THR A 52 14.60 -3.65 -3.46
N ASN A 53 14.41 -2.48 -4.09
CA ASN A 53 14.98 -2.16 -5.39
C ASN A 53 16.52 -2.21 -5.37
N THR A 54 17.14 -1.71 -4.30
CA THR A 54 18.59 -1.79 -4.11
C THR A 54 19.08 -3.25 -4.07
N MET A 55 18.34 -4.14 -3.40
CA MET A 55 18.64 -5.58 -3.38
C MET A 55 18.44 -6.23 -4.76
N ILE A 56 17.39 -5.83 -5.50
CA ILE A 56 17.14 -6.27 -6.88
C ILE A 56 18.30 -5.89 -7.79
N ASP A 57 18.75 -4.63 -7.75
CA ASP A 57 19.83 -4.13 -8.59
C ASP A 57 21.13 -4.91 -8.36
N HIS A 58 21.47 -5.20 -7.09
CA HIS A 58 22.60 -6.05 -6.74
C HIS A 58 22.47 -7.48 -7.27
N CYS A 59 21.28 -8.07 -7.18
CA CYS A 59 21.01 -9.40 -7.72
C CYS A 59 21.13 -9.43 -9.24
N LEU A 60 20.59 -8.43 -9.94
CA LEU A 60 20.71 -8.30 -11.39
C LEU A 60 22.17 -8.11 -11.81
N ALA A 61 22.92 -7.25 -11.13
CA ALA A 61 24.34 -7.07 -11.38
C ALA A 61 25.11 -8.39 -11.28
N LYS A 62 24.88 -9.17 -10.21
CA LYS A 62 25.52 -10.49 -10.02
C LYS A 62 25.05 -11.57 -10.98
N PHE A 63 23.83 -11.47 -11.49
CA PHE A 63 23.26 -12.42 -12.46
C PHE A 63 23.73 -12.15 -13.90
N GLY A 64 24.34 -10.99 -14.16
CA GLY A 64 24.70 -10.53 -15.51
C GLY A 64 23.53 -9.80 -16.19
N GLY A 65 22.93 -8.84 -15.47
CA GLY A 65 21.66 -8.17 -15.72
C GLY A 65 21.50 -7.37 -17.01
N GLU A 66 22.55 -7.23 -17.84
CA GLU A 66 22.43 -6.70 -19.22
C GLU A 66 21.48 -7.52 -20.10
N ARG A 67 21.03 -8.69 -19.63
CA ARG A 67 20.17 -9.64 -20.35
C ARG A 67 18.70 -9.66 -19.95
N VAL A 68 18.27 -8.89 -18.94
CA VAL A 68 16.84 -8.83 -18.58
C VAL A 68 16.19 -7.66 -19.30
N ASP A 69 15.75 -7.90 -20.53
CA ASP A 69 15.00 -6.90 -21.29
C ASP A 69 13.61 -6.69 -20.67
N LYS A 70 13.44 -5.54 -20.02
CA LYS A 70 12.19 -5.13 -19.36
C LYS A 70 11.02 -5.00 -20.33
N GLN A 71 11.28 -4.83 -21.62
CA GLN A 71 10.25 -4.67 -22.66
C GLN A 71 9.67 -6.01 -23.10
N THR A 72 10.34 -7.12 -22.79
CA THR A 72 9.81 -8.47 -23.09
C THR A 72 8.86 -8.95 -21.99
N ASN A 73 7.87 -9.75 -22.38
CA ASN A 73 6.98 -10.42 -21.41
C ASN A 73 7.77 -11.30 -20.44
N GLU A 74 8.79 -12.01 -20.92
CA GLU A 74 9.65 -12.87 -20.10
C GLU A 74 10.44 -12.03 -19.07
N GLY A 75 11.06 -10.93 -19.48
CA GLY A 75 11.79 -10.04 -18.57
C GLY A 75 10.88 -9.37 -17.53
N SER A 76 9.68 -8.95 -17.92
CA SER A 76 8.69 -8.40 -16.97
C SER A 76 8.23 -9.44 -15.94
N VAL A 77 7.97 -10.68 -16.35
CA VAL A 77 7.66 -11.79 -15.42
C VAL A 77 8.85 -12.10 -14.50
N ALA A 78 10.07 -12.17 -15.04
CA ALA A 78 11.28 -12.41 -14.28
C ALA A 78 11.52 -11.35 -13.19
N LEU A 79 11.39 -10.08 -13.54
CA LEU A 79 11.55 -8.96 -12.59
C LEU A 79 10.50 -8.99 -11.49
N ARG A 80 9.24 -9.35 -11.80
CA ARG A 80 8.20 -9.50 -10.78
C ARG A 80 8.52 -10.63 -9.81
N ARG A 81 8.97 -11.78 -10.31
CA ARG A 81 9.41 -12.92 -9.48
C ARG A 81 10.59 -12.52 -8.59
N LEU A 82 11.55 -11.79 -9.14
CA LEU A 82 12.69 -11.26 -8.40
C LEU A 82 12.27 -10.26 -7.32
N LYS A 83 11.38 -9.30 -7.63
CA LYS A 83 10.87 -8.33 -6.66
C LYS A 83 10.18 -9.03 -5.47
N ARG A 84 9.28 -9.99 -5.74
CA ARG A 84 8.62 -10.79 -4.68
C ARG A 84 9.63 -11.53 -3.80
N GLU A 85 10.65 -12.13 -4.41
CA GLU A 85 11.65 -12.91 -3.66
C GLU A 85 12.60 -12.00 -2.87
N CYS A 86 13.05 -10.87 -3.43
CA CYS A 86 13.84 -9.87 -2.72
C CYS A 86 13.08 -9.28 -1.53
N GLU A 87 11.80 -8.94 -1.68
CA GLU A 87 10.98 -8.42 -0.57
C GLU A 87 10.89 -9.43 0.58
N ARG A 88 10.53 -10.68 0.25
CA ARG A 88 10.46 -11.79 1.20
C ARG A 88 11.81 -12.03 1.91
N ARG A 89 12.91 -11.84 1.19
CA ARG A 89 14.29 -12.04 1.68
C ARG A 89 14.82 -10.85 2.48
N LYS A 90 14.39 -9.63 2.20
CA LYS A 90 14.62 -8.44 3.02
C LYS A 90 13.93 -8.57 4.38
N ILE A 91 12.67 -8.99 4.39
CA ILE A 91 11.92 -9.23 5.64
C ILE A 91 12.64 -10.30 6.47
N GLU A 92 13.05 -11.41 5.86
CA GLU A 92 13.79 -12.48 6.54
C GLU A 92 15.14 -12.01 7.11
N LEU A 93 15.86 -11.12 6.42
CA LEU A 93 17.11 -10.52 6.92
C LEU A 93 16.94 -9.68 8.20
N SER A 94 15.71 -9.26 8.52
CA SER A 94 15.44 -8.59 9.79
C SER A 94 15.57 -9.54 10.99
N MET A 95 15.45 -10.85 10.77
CA MET A 95 15.58 -11.90 11.80
C MET A 95 16.83 -12.77 11.61
N SER A 96 17.29 -12.94 10.38
CA SER A 96 18.44 -13.78 10.01
C SER A 96 19.65 -12.95 9.58
N ASN A 97 20.87 -13.45 9.82
CA ASN A 97 22.11 -12.76 9.40
C ASN A 97 22.49 -13.03 7.93
N LEU A 98 21.87 -14.03 7.32
CA LEU A 98 22.16 -14.50 5.97
C LEU A 98 20.86 -15.00 5.33
N VAL A 99 20.66 -14.65 4.07
CA VAL A 99 19.59 -15.22 3.25
C VAL A 99 20.11 -15.66 1.89
N THR A 100 19.33 -16.52 1.22
CA THR A 100 19.61 -16.96 -0.15
C THR A 100 18.43 -16.60 -1.05
N ILE A 101 18.66 -15.79 -2.08
CA ILE A 101 17.71 -15.55 -3.17
C ILE A 101 17.87 -16.68 -4.17
N LYS A 102 16.84 -17.52 -4.28
CA LYS A 102 16.81 -18.66 -5.21
C LYS A 102 15.61 -18.56 -6.14
N LEU A 103 15.86 -18.48 -7.44
CA LEU A 103 14.83 -18.46 -8.47
C LEU A 103 15.21 -19.39 -9.62
N ASP A 104 14.38 -20.40 -9.86
CA ASP A 104 14.59 -21.33 -10.97
C ASP A 104 14.05 -20.78 -12.29
N ASN A 105 14.76 -21.01 -13.39
CA ASN A 105 14.37 -20.56 -14.73
C ASN A 105 13.93 -19.09 -14.72
N LEU A 106 14.81 -18.20 -14.25
CA LEU A 106 14.53 -16.78 -14.15
C LEU A 106 14.44 -16.15 -15.54
N ILE A 107 15.38 -16.48 -16.43
CA ILE A 107 15.38 -16.15 -17.87
C ILE A 107 15.83 -17.40 -18.62
N GLY A 108 14.97 -17.91 -19.51
CA GLY A 108 15.16 -19.22 -20.15
C GLY A 108 15.42 -20.32 -19.11
N THR A 109 16.53 -21.03 -19.26
CA THR A 109 16.96 -22.12 -18.35
C THR A 109 17.93 -21.65 -17.26
N ARG A 110 18.13 -20.33 -17.10
CA ARG A 110 19.10 -19.81 -16.12
C ARG A 110 18.47 -19.64 -14.75
N HIS A 111 19.12 -20.20 -13.74
CA HIS A 111 18.71 -20.11 -12.34
C HIS A 111 19.51 -19.03 -11.60
N MET A 112 18.86 -18.30 -10.70
CA MET A 112 19.52 -17.39 -9.77
C MET A 112 19.68 -18.07 -8.42
N ASN A 113 20.89 -18.01 -7.86
CA ASN A 113 21.19 -18.47 -6.51
C ASN A 113 22.25 -17.55 -5.90
N ILE A 114 21.80 -16.53 -5.14
CA ILE A 114 22.66 -15.48 -4.58
C ILE A 114 22.48 -15.45 -3.07
N LYS A 115 23.60 -15.53 -2.34
CA LYS A 115 23.65 -15.34 -0.89
C LYS A 115 23.89 -13.87 -0.57
N ILE A 116 23.13 -13.32 0.39
CA ILE A 116 23.25 -11.94 0.87
C ILE A 116 23.26 -11.95 2.39
N THR A 117 24.29 -11.37 3.00
CA THR A 117 24.35 -11.15 4.45
C THR A 117 23.62 -9.88 4.85
N ARG A 118 23.23 -9.78 6.13
CA ARG A 118 22.65 -8.55 6.70
C ARG A 118 23.58 -7.35 6.53
N GLN A 119 24.88 -7.54 6.78
CA GLN A 119 25.87 -6.49 6.58
C GLN A 119 25.91 -6.01 5.12
N GLN A 120 25.94 -6.93 4.15
CA GLN A 120 25.91 -6.56 2.73
C GLN A 120 24.63 -5.79 2.40
N PHE A 121 23.49 -6.18 2.94
CA PHE A 121 22.23 -5.45 2.76
C PHE A 121 22.29 -4.02 3.34
N ASN A 122 22.83 -3.87 4.55
CA ASN A 122 23.02 -2.57 5.16
C ASN A 122 23.94 -1.68 4.33
N ASP A 123 25.05 -2.23 3.84
CA ASP A 123 26.02 -1.50 3.01
C ASP A 123 25.40 -1.05 1.68
N MET A 124 24.61 -1.91 1.03
CA MET A 124 23.87 -1.58 -0.19
C MET A 124 22.89 -0.41 0.04
N CYS A 125 22.19 -0.42 1.17
CA CYS A 125 21.15 0.54 1.49
C CYS A 125 21.66 1.80 2.23
N LYS A 126 22.97 1.90 2.48
CA LYS A 126 23.58 2.95 3.32
C LYS A 126 23.19 4.37 2.90
N ARG A 127 23.08 4.63 1.60
CA ARG A 127 22.64 5.94 1.06
C ARG A 127 21.20 6.27 1.45
N LEU A 128 20.30 5.28 1.45
CA LEU A 128 18.90 5.48 1.80
C LEU A 128 18.74 5.73 3.30
N PHE A 129 19.44 4.97 4.15
CA PHE A 129 19.47 5.22 5.60
C PHE A 129 20.08 6.59 5.95
N LYS A 130 21.08 7.05 5.20
CA LYS A 130 21.62 8.40 5.39
C LYS A 130 20.57 9.47 5.11
N ARG A 131 19.79 9.34 4.04
CA ARG A 131 18.70 10.29 3.70
C ARG A 131 17.64 10.37 4.80
N THR A 132 17.29 9.25 5.42
CA THR A 132 16.33 9.28 6.55
C THR A 132 16.92 10.01 7.76
N MET A 133 18.21 9.86 8.03
CA MET A 133 18.88 10.61 9.10
C MET A 133 19.07 12.10 8.80
N GLU A 134 19.29 12.47 7.54
CA GLU A 134 19.32 13.88 7.11
C GLU A 134 17.96 14.55 7.41
N CYS A 135 16.86 13.87 7.13
CA CYS A 135 15.52 14.35 7.48
C CYS A 135 15.33 14.48 9.01
N VAL A 136 15.88 13.54 9.81
CA VAL A 136 15.85 13.58 11.28
C VAL A 136 16.64 14.79 11.81
N THR A 137 17.85 15.04 11.32
CA THR A 137 18.65 16.19 11.74
C THR A 137 17.97 17.51 11.37
N ASP A 138 17.38 17.56 10.19
CA ASP A 138 16.71 18.76 9.68
C ASP A 138 15.45 19.08 10.47
N VAL A 139 14.63 18.07 10.83
CA VAL A 139 13.40 18.31 11.60
C VAL A 139 13.71 18.77 13.03
N ILE A 140 14.77 18.23 13.65
CA ILE A 140 15.26 18.66 14.97
C ILE A 140 15.69 20.12 14.93
N ALA A 141 16.46 20.50 13.92
CA ALA A 141 16.90 21.88 13.75
C ALA A 141 15.74 22.84 13.50
N LYS A 142 14.77 22.47 12.65
CA LYS A 142 13.58 23.29 12.37
C LYS A 142 12.71 23.48 13.61
N ALA A 143 12.65 22.49 14.50
CA ALA A 143 11.88 22.58 15.75
C ALA A 143 12.58 23.40 16.84
N ASP A 144 13.75 23.98 16.54
CA ASP A 144 14.62 24.67 17.50
C ASP A 144 14.93 23.77 18.72
N LYS A 145 15.29 22.51 18.43
CA LYS A 145 15.68 21.50 19.42
C LYS A 145 17.08 20.98 19.17
N MET A 146 17.65 20.37 20.20
CA MET A 146 18.85 19.56 20.12
C MET A 146 18.52 18.07 20.28
N GLN A 147 19.42 17.20 19.83
CA GLN A 147 19.32 15.75 20.03
C GLN A 147 18.99 15.35 21.48
N ARG A 148 19.62 16.02 22.45
CA ARG A 148 19.41 15.76 23.89
C ARG A 148 18.04 16.18 24.42
N ASP A 149 17.34 17.04 23.68
CA ASP A 149 16.01 17.53 24.07
C ASP A 149 14.91 16.55 23.66
N ILE A 150 15.21 15.58 22.78
CA ILE A 150 14.27 14.52 22.42
C ILE A 150 14.24 13.51 23.57
N ASP A 151 13.10 13.31 24.21
CA ASP A 151 12.93 12.37 25.32
C ASP A 151 12.81 10.93 24.82
N ASP A 152 11.96 10.70 23.82
CA ASP A 152 11.68 9.37 23.26
C ASP A 152 11.67 9.38 21.73
N VAL A 153 12.00 8.22 21.15
CA VAL A 153 11.92 7.96 19.70
C VAL A 153 10.92 6.83 19.46
N ILE A 154 9.83 7.09 18.76
CA ILE A 154 8.79 6.10 18.44
C ILE A 154 8.99 5.61 17.01
N LEU A 155 8.98 4.29 16.82
CA LEU A 155 9.12 3.67 15.50
C LEU A 155 7.76 3.30 14.92
N VAL A 156 7.49 3.74 13.70
CA VAL A 156 6.25 3.46 12.96
C VAL A 156 6.57 2.90 11.58
N GLY A 157 5.78 1.94 11.11
CA GLY A 157 5.91 1.36 9.77
C GLY A 157 6.87 0.17 9.69
N GLY A 158 6.58 -0.74 8.76
CA GLY A 158 7.24 -2.04 8.66
C GLY A 158 8.74 -2.00 8.43
N SER A 159 9.27 -0.97 7.75
CA SER A 159 10.71 -0.85 7.46
C SER A 159 11.53 -0.52 8.71
N THR A 160 10.90 -0.07 9.80
CA THR A 160 11.58 0.11 11.11
C THR A 160 11.95 -1.21 11.81
N ARG A 161 11.46 -2.35 11.29
CA ARG A 161 11.83 -3.68 11.79
C ARG A 161 13.25 -4.09 11.43
N ILE A 162 13.87 -3.40 10.47
CA ILE A 162 15.27 -3.62 10.07
C ILE A 162 16.18 -3.28 11.26
N PRO A 163 17.01 -4.23 11.77
CA PRO A 163 17.83 -4.01 12.96
C PRO A 163 18.74 -2.78 12.87
N TYR A 164 19.33 -2.55 11.69
CA TYR A 164 20.21 -1.40 11.46
C TYR A 164 19.53 -0.05 11.71
N VAL A 165 18.21 0.07 11.48
CA VAL A 165 17.47 1.31 11.77
C VAL A 165 17.47 1.61 13.27
N LYS A 166 17.29 0.57 14.10
CA LYS A 166 17.32 0.71 15.56
C LYS A 166 18.71 1.01 16.07
N GLU A 167 19.73 0.35 15.52
CA GLU A 167 21.14 0.60 15.85
C GLU A 167 21.52 2.05 15.53
N MET A 168 21.26 2.51 14.30
CA MET A 168 21.54 3.87 13.84
C MET A 168 20.84 4.94 14.70
N LEU A 169 19.56 4.76 15.01
CA LEU A 169 18.83 5.68 15.88
C LEU A 169 19.34 5.60 17.34
N GLY A 170 19.69 4.40 17.79
CA GLY A 170 20.23 4.15 19.12
C GLY A 170 21.56 4.87 19.35
N GLU A 171 22.46 4.77 18.37
CA GLU A 171 23.73 5.49 18.33
C GLU A 171 23.52 7.00 18.24
N TYR A 172 22.61 7.45 17.36
CA TYR A 172 22.38 8.87 17.16
C TYR A 172 21.75 9.56 18.37
N PHE A 173 20.82 8.93 19.09
CA PHE A 173 20.16 9.54 20.25
C PHE A 173 20.75 9.14 21.60
N ASP A 174 21.77 8.27 21.62
CA ASP A 174 22.34 7.66 22.83
C ASP A 174 21.27 7.02 23.73
N LYS A 175 20.24 6.44 23.12
CA LYS A 175 19.11 5.79 23.80
C LYS A 175 18.42 4.79 22.88
N GLN A 176 17.85 3.73 23.44
CA GLN A 176 17.06 2.79 22.64
C GLN A 176 15.71 3.39 22.22
N PRO A 177 15.29 3.22 20.94
CA PRO A 177 13.96 3.59 20.51
C PRO A 177 12.86 2.86 21.30
N CYS A 178 11.70 3.48 21.43
CA CYS A 178 10.55 2.94 22.13
C CYS A 178 10.05 1.65 21.47
N HIS A 179 9.69 0.66 22.30
CA HIS A 179 9.21 -0.67 21.86
C HIS A 179 7.82 -1.03 22.40
N THR A 180 7.18 -0.14 23.16
CA THR A 180 5.85 -0.40 23.76
C THR A 180 4.72 -0.33 22.75
N VAL A 181 4.99 0.18 21.55
CA VAL A 181 4.03 0.44 20.50
C VAL A 181 4.24 -0.55 19.35
N ASN A 182 3.16 -1.11 18.82
CA ASN A 182 3.23 -1.94 17.62
C ASN A 182 3.36 -1.04 16.38
N PRO A 183 4.49 -1.09 15.63
CA PRO A 183 4.73 -0.19 14.49
C PRO A 183 3.70 -0.31 13.37
N ASP A 184 3.00 -1.45 13.27
CA ASP A 184 2.02 -1.70 12.20
C ASP A 184 0.60 -1.26 12.59
N LEU A 185 0.29 -1.16 13.89
CA LEU A 185 -1.07 -0.88 14.38
C LEU A 185 -1.23 0.53 14.92
N VAL A 186 -0.15 1.17 15.37
CA VAL A 186 -0.17 2.48 16.04
C VAL A 186 -0.93 3.55 15.27
N VAL A 187 -0.82 3.53 13.94
CA VAL A 187 -1.52 4.49 13.08
C VAL A 187 -3.04 4.30 13.18
N ALA A 188 -3.50 3.07 13.03
CA ALA A 188 -4.92 2.74 13.07
C ALA A 188 -5.50 2.90 14.48
N GLU A 189 -4.75 2.49 15.52
CA GLU A 189 -5.13 2.69 16.92
C GLU A 189 -5.26 4.19 17.25
N GLY A 190 -4.30 5.00 16.81
CA GLY A 190 -4.34 6.45 16.95
C GLY A 190 -5.57 7.06 16.28
N ALA A 191 -5.85 6.70 15.03
CA ALA A 191 -7.04 7.17 14.32
C ALA A 191 -8.35 6.80 15.04
N ALA A 192 -8.46 5.56 15.54
CA ALA A 192 -9.65 5.08 16.25
C ALA A 192 -9.90 5.86 17.55
N ILE A 193 -8.83 6.17 18.32
CA ILE A 193 -8.97 6.96 19.54
C ILE A 193 -9.34 8.40 19.21
N GLN A 194 -8.73 9.01 18.19
CA GLN A 194 -9.09 10.36 17.76
C GLN A 194 -10.57 10.45 17.38
N ALA A 195 -11.07 9.45 16.65
CA ALA A 195 -12.49 9.36 16.31
C ALA A 195 -13.37 9.21 17.56
N ALA A 196 -12.95 8.44 18.58
CA ALA A 196 -13.69 8.31 19.83
C ALA A 196 -13.75 9.64 20.60
N ILE A 197 -12.63 10.38 20.69
CA ILE A 197 -12.55 11.68 21.35
C ILE A 197 -13.47 12.70 20.66
N LEU A 198 -13.44 12.78 19.32
CA LEU A 198 -14.31 13.67 18.55
C LEU A 198 -15.79 13.36 18.74
N ASN A 199 -16.14 12.11 19.04
CA ASN A 199 -17.50 11.67 19.35
C ASN A 199 -17.85 11.77 20.85
N GLY A 200 -17.02 12.41 21.67
CA GLY A 200 -17.25 12.58 23.10
C GLY A 200 -17.16 11.29 23.93
N LYS A 201 -16.57 10.21 23.38
CA LYS A 201 -16.34 8.96 24.09
C LYS A 201 -14.97 8.98 24.78
N GLN A 202 -14.89 8.43 26.00
CA GLN A 202 -13.60 8.13 26.62
C GLN A 202 -13.03 6.85 26.02
N ALA A 203 -11.85 6.92 25.41
CA ALA A 203 -11.10 5.75 24.94
C ALA A 203 -9.80 5.62 25.74
N ARG A 204 -9.55 4.42 26.28
CA ARG A 204 -8.29 4.04 26.95
C ARG A 204 -7.89 2.66 26.45
N LEU A 205 -6.61 2.47 26.12
CA LEU A 205 -6.04 1.16 25.83
C LEU A 205 -5.49 0.50 27.11
N SER A 206 -5.48 -0.84 27.09
CA SER A 206 -5.11 -1.71 28.20
C SER A 206 -3.62 -1.61 28.55
N GLY A 207 -3.32 -1.16 29.77
CA GLY A 207 -2.12 -1.57 30.51
C GLY A 207 -0.86 -0.69 30.47
N THR A 208 -0.74 0.30 29.58
CA THR A 208 0.36 1.28 29.64
C THR A 208 -0.19 2.68 29.43
N ILE A 209 0.19 3.63 30.29
CA ILE A 209 -0.22 5.04 30.19
C ILE A 209 0.16 5.53 28.79
N CYS A 210 -0.85 5.72 27.97
CA CYS A 210 -0.69 6.43 26.72
C CYS A 210 -2.08 6.92 26.31
N GLU A 211 -2.37 8.15 26.73
CA GLU A 211 -3.33 9.07 26.09
C GLU A 211 -2.87 9.41 24.65
N THR A 212 -2.26 8.46 23.94
CA THR A 212 -1.59 8.63 22.64
C THR A 212 -2.50 8.30 21.48
N GLY A 213 -3.73 8.76 21.60
CA GLY A 213 -4.77 8.61 20.59
C GLY A 213 -4.96 9.79 19.67
N ILE A 214 -4.14 10.83 19.79
CA ILE A 214 -4.15 12.01 18.91
C ILE A 214 -3.05 11.88 17.84
N TYR A 215 -2.47 10.68 17.68
CA TYR A 215 -1.11 10.50 17.15
C TYR A 215 -0.92 10.66 15.63
N LEU A 216 -1.94 10.72 14.77
CA LEU A 216 -1.72 10.86 13.32
C LEU A 216 -2.72 11.72 12.54
N GLY A 217 -3.79 12.22 13.17
CA GLY A 217 -4.72 13.13 12.50
C GLY A 217 -4.09 14.47 12.13
N THR A 218 -3.21 15.00 12.99
CA THR A 218 -2.52 16.30 12.80
C THR A 218 -1.31 16.22 11.86
N ILE A 219 -0.78 15.01 11.61
CA ILE A 219 0.26 14.78 10.60
C ILE A 219 -0.34 14.86 9.19
N LEU A 220 -1.63 14.56 9.01
CA LEU A 220 -2.32 14.69 7.72
C LEU A 220 -2.54 16.15 7.30
N ASP A 221 -2.70 17.08 8.25
CA ASP A 221 -2.95 18.51 7.97
C ASP A 221 -1.68 19.34 7.68
N SER A 222 -0.48 18.81 7.97
CA SER A 222 0.80 19.53 7.81
C SER A 222 1.55 19.19 6.52
N ILE A 223 0.95 18.35 5.65
CA ILE A 223 1.50 17.92 4.36
C ILE A 223 1.04 18.89 3.26
N VAL A 224 1.61 20.09 3.25
CA VAL A 224 1.58 20.99 2.07
C VAL A 224 2.94 21.67 1.91
N PRO A 225 3.91 21.03 1.22
CA PRO A 225 5.16 21.68 0.81
C PRO A 225 4.90 22.62 -0.38
N LYS A 226 5.14 23.93 -0.19
CA LYS A 226 5.08 24.93 -1.28
C LYS A 226 6.02 24.54 -2.45
N PRO A 227 5.54 24.48 -3.70
CA PRO A 227 6.37 24.08 -4.84
C PRO A 227 7.19 25.24 -5.44
N ALA A 228 8.42 24.91 -5.89
CA ALA A 228 9.24 25.72 -6.79
C ALA A 228 8.98 25.33 -8.27
N PRO A 229 9.15 26.24 -9.25
CA PRO A 229 8.70 26.01 -10.63
C PRO A 229 9.75 25.34 -11.53
N VAL A 230 9.29 24.51 -12.48
CA VAL A 230 10.09 23.88 -13.56
C VAL A 230 9.25 23.84 -14.84
N VAL A 231 9.90 23.85 -16.02
CA VAL A 231 9.26 23.91 -17.36
C VAL A 231 8.97 22.50 -17.91
N VAL A 232 7.87 22.36 -18.66
CA VAL A 232 7.50 21.14 -19.41
C VAL A 232 7.55 21.43 -20.92
N ASN A 233 8.18 20.54 -21.70
CA ASN A 233 8.04 20.46 -23.16
C ASN A 233 7.41 19.09 -23.52
N GLY A 234 6.42 19.09 -24.40
CA GLY A 234 5.70 17.90 -24.90
C GLY A 234 6.18 17.41 -26.28
N ASP A 235 5.68 16.24 -26.73
CA ASP A 235 4.64 16.13 -27.78
C ASP A 235 4.11 14.67 -27.85
N GLN A 236 3.52 14.24 -28.97
CA GLN A 236 2.68 13.04 -29.16
C GLN A 236 3.27 12.03 -30.15
N ASN A 237 2.81 10.75 -30.11
CA ASN A 237 2.13 10.12 -31.25
C ASN A 237 1.67 8.65 -31.07
N ILE A 238 0.63 8.33 -31.86
CA ILE A 238 -0.22 7.14 -31.97
C ILE A 238 0.36 6.11 -32.97
N GLY A 239 0.07 4.81 -32.81
CA GLY A 239 0.38 3.75 -33.79
C GLY A 239 -0.42 2.45 -33.60
N GLN A 240 -0.78 1.80 -34.71
CA GLN A 240 -1.90 0.86 -34.92
C GLN A 240 -1.68 -0.63 -34.58
N LYS A 241 -2.84 -1.34 -34.51
CA LYS A 241 -3.09 -2.79 -34.41
C LYS A 241 -2.39 -3.65 -35.47
N ASN A 242 -2.13 -4.92 -35.13
CA ASN A 242 -2.23 -6.04 -36.07
C ASN A 242 -2.65 -7.34 -35.37
N THR A 243 -3.62 -8.02 -35.98
CA THR A 243 -4.24 -9.30 -35.60
C THR A 243 -3.68 -10.45 -36.43
N SER A 244 -3.51 -11.63 -35.83
CA SER A 244 -3.61 -12.92 -36.52
C SER A 244 -4.20 -13.98 -35.58
N MET A 245 -5.10 -14.81 -36.12
CA MET A 245 -6.10 -15.61 -35.42
C MET A 245 -6.05 -17.07 -35.92
N SER A 246 -6.37 -18.06 -35.07
CA SER A 246 -6.00 -19.48 -35.31
C SER A 246 -6.97 -20.55 -34.73
N SER A 247 -8.20 -20.17 -34.37
CA SER A 247 -9.39 -21.05 -34.37
C SER A 247 -9.41 -22.35 -33.52
N VAL A 248 -9.29 -22.23 -32.19
CA VAL A 248 -10.17 -22.99 -31.28
C VAL A 248 -11.12 -21.97 -30.66
N GLU A 249 -12.41 -22.04 -31.00
CA GLU A 249 -13.40 -21.08 -30.49
C GLU A 249 -13.47 -21.17 -28.96
N ASN A 250 -12.88 -20.19 -28.31
CA ASN A 250 -12.91 -20.01 -26.87
C ASN A 250 -14.36 -19.69 -26.46
N ILE A 251 -14.89 -20.33 -25.41
CA ILE A 251 -16.20 -20.01 -24.80
C ILE A 251 -16.34 -18.50 -24.61
N TYR A 252 -15.25 -17.83 -24.22
CA TYR A 252 -15.19 -16.39 -24.11
C TYR A 252 -15.50 -15.69 -25.44
N SER A 253 -14.83 -16.07 -26.55
CA SER A 253 -15.09 -15.48 -27.88
C SER A 253 -16.48 -15.79 -28.43
N LEU A 254 -17.11 -16.88 -27.98
CA LEU A 254 -18.50 -17.21 -28.33
C LEU A 254 -19.49 -16.35 -27.56
N GLN A 255 -19.29 -16.18 -26.25
CA GLN A 255 -20.24 -15.50 -25.36
C GLN A 255 -20.02 -13.99 -25.24
N PHE A 256 -18.82 -13.50 -25.53
CA PHE A 256 -18.43 -12.12 -25.30
C PHE A 256 -17.84 -11.46 -26.55
N GLU A 257 -18.20 -10.20 -26.74
CA GLU A 257 -17.50 -9.24 -27.58
C GLU A 257 -16.52 -8.48 -26.70
N GLU A 258 -15.22 -8.75 -26.85
CA GLU A 258 -14.17 -8.00 -26.15
C GLU A 258 -14.03 -6.60 -26.74
N LEU A 259 -14.09 -5.57 -25.88
CA LEU A 259 -14.07 -4.17 -26.31
C LEU A 259 -12.67 -3.58 -26.16
N ASN A 260 -12.21 -3.40 -24.92
CA ASN A 260 -10.91 -2.80 -24.63
C ASN A 260 -10.35 -3.31 -23.30
N GLU A 261 -9.04 -3.27 -23.15
CA GLU A 261 -8.36 -3.48 -21.87
C GLU A 261 -8.72 -2.34 -20.92
N ILE A 262 -9.07 -2.66 -19.67
CA ILE A 262 -9.43 -1.68 -18.62
C ILE A 262 -8.51 -1.73 -17.41
N GLY A 263 -7.69 -2.78 -17.28
CA GLY A 263 -6.69 -2.87 -16.23
C GLY A 263 -5.68 -3.98 -16.46
N HIS A 264 -4.45 -3.75 -16.03
CA HIS A 264 -3.38 -4.73 -16.03
C HIS A 264 -2.84 -4.85 -14.60
N GLY A 265 -2.98 -6.02 -14.00
CA GLY A 265 -2.62 -6.25 -12.60
C GLY A 265 -1.49 -7.27 -12.42
N GLN A 266 -1.05 -7.41 -11.17
CA GLN A 266 -0.07 -8.40 -10.73
C GLN A 266 -0.50 -9.86 -11.03
N PHE A 267 -1.79 -10.10 -11.29
CA PHE A 267 -2.37 -11.43 -11.47
C PHE A 267 -2.97 -11.67 -12.87
N GLY A 268 -2.98 -10.68 -13.77
CA GLY A 268 -3.60 -10.85 -15.09
C GLY A 268 -4.09 -9.55 -15.73
N ILE A 269 -4.76 -9.69 -16.88
CA ILE A 269 -5.30 -8.58 -17.66
C ILE A 269 -6.82 -8.57 -17.51
N VAL A 270 -7.42 -7.39 -17.37
CA VAL A 270 -8.87 -7.19 -17.25
C VAL A 270 -9.38 -6.49 -18.50
N PHE A 271 -10.36 -7.11 -19.16
CA PHE A 271 -11.02 -6.59 -20.34
C PHE A 271 -12.44 -6.13 -20.04
N LYS A 272 -12.85 -5.02 -20.64
CA LYS A 272 -14.25 -4.68 -20.80
C LYS A 272 -14.81 -5.54 -21.92
N ALA A 273 -15.88 -6.28 -21.63
CA ALA A 273 -16.51 -7.16 -22.58
C ALA A 273 -18.03 -6.99 -22.55
N ARG A 274 -18.67 -7.07 -23.71
CA ARG A 274 -20.12 -7.08 -23.86
C ARG A 274 -20.57 -8.52 -24.06
N HIS A 275 -21.44 -9.02 -23.19
CA HIS A 275 -21.97 -10.37 -23.36
C HIS A 275 -23.01 -10.37 -24.48
N LYS A 276 -22.89 -11.29 -25.43
CA LYS A 276 -23.62 -11.26 -26.70
C LYS A 276 -25.10 -11.57 -26.57
N PHE A 277 -25.51 -12.28 -25.52
CA PHE A 277 -26.90 -12.69 -25.33
C PHE A 277 -27.76 -11.67 -24.58
N ASP A 278 -27.22 -11.04 -23.52
CA ASP A 278 -27.96 -10.07 -22.72
C ASP A 278 -27.55 -8.62 -23.02
N ASN A 279 -26.56 -8.42 -23.88
CA ASN A 279 -26.03 -7.12 -24.31
C ASN A 279 -25.47 -6.26 -23.16
N LYS A 280 -25.16 -6.86 -22.00
CA LYS A 280 -24.65 -6.16 -20.82
C LYS A 280 -23.13 -6.10 -20.83
N LEU A 281 -22.59 -5.08 -20.15
CA LEU A 281 -21.16 -4.89 -19.96
C LEU A 281 -20.66 -5.66 -18.73
N TYR A 282 -19.52 -6.32 -18.90
CA TYR A 282 -18.81 -7.08 -17.88
C TYR A 282 -17.33 -6.72 -17.89
N ALA A 283 -16.69 -6.92 -16.73
CA ALA A 283 -15.24 -6.97 -16.64
C ALA A 283 -14.80 -8.44 -16.61
N VAL A 284 -13.92 -8.85 -17.52
CA VAL A 284 -13.41 -10.22 -17.57
C VAL A 284 -11.91 -10.22 -17.30
N LYS A 285 -11.52 -10.80 -16.16
CA LYS A 285 -10.11 -10.93 -15.74
C LYS A 285 -9.55 -12.25 -16.24
N ARG A 286 -8.47 -12.16 -17.03
CA ARG A 286 -7.72 -13.29 -17.58
C ARG A 286 -6.42 -13.46 -16.80
N VAL A 287 -6.31 -14.57 -16.09
CA VAL A 287 -5.19 -14.93 -15.20
C VAL A 287 -4.48 -16.15 -15.77
N VAL A 288 -3.15 -16.19 -15.76
CA VAL A 288 -2.40 -17.41 -16.11
C VAL A 288 -2.62 -18.47 -15.03
N TYR A 289 -3.08 -19.65 -15.40
CA TYR A 289 -3.54 -20.69 -14.48
C TYR A 289 -2.84 -22.03 -14.76
N ASN A 290 -2.37 -22.67 -13.70
CA ASN A 290 -1.67 -23.95 -13.74
C ASN A 290 -1.93 -24.75 -12.45
N ASP A 291 -1.39 -25.97 -12.38
CA ASP A 291 -1.57 -26.85 -11.23
C ASP A 291 -1.04 -26.30 -9.89
N GLN A 292 -0.11 -25.34 -9.91
CA GLN A 292 0.45 -24.72 -8.70
C GLN A 292 -0.47 -23.64 -8.10
N ASN A 293 -1.40 -23.10 -8.89
CA ASN A 293 -2.31 -22.02 -8.49
C ASN A 293 -3.77 -22.50 -8.31
N LYS A 294 -3.99 -23.79 -8.02
CA LYS A 294 -5.34 -24.37 -7.80
C LYS A 294 -6.15 -23.67 -6.71
N HIS A 295 -5.49 -23.10 -5.69
CA HIS A 295 -6.14 -22.37 -4.60
C HIS A 295 -6.96 -21.16 -5.11
N VAL A 296 -6.54 -20.52 -6.20
CA VAL A 296 -7.23 -19.37 -6.80
C VAL A 296 -8.66 -19.73 -7.24
N LYS A 297 -8.90 -20.97 -7.68
CA LYS A 297 -10.23 -21.39 -8.12
C LYS A 297 -11.22 -21.48 -6.93
N ASN A 298 -10.76 -22.01 -5.81
CA ASN A 298 -11.58 -22.11 -4.59
C ASN A 298 -11.93 -20.72 -4.05
N GLU A 299 -11.00 -19.76 -4.10
CA GLU A 299 -11.24 -18.38 -3.67
C GLU A 299 -12.29 -17.67 -4.55
N VAL A 300 -12.25 -17.89 -5.87
CA VAL A 300 -13.23 -17.32 -6.81
C VAL A 300 -14.63 -17.92 -6.61
N GLU A 301 -14.73 -19.20 -6.26
CA GLU A 301 -16.00 -19.86 -5.92
C GLU A 301 -16.66 -19.21 -4.70
N TYR A 302 -15.90 -18.92 -3.63
CA TYR A 302 -16.42 -18.20 -2.46
C TYR A 302 -16.84 -16.77 -2.80
N LEU A 303 -16.06 -16.03 -3.59
CA LEU A 303 -16.41 -14.66 -3.98
C LEU A 303 -17.66 -14.59 -4.87
N THR A 304 -17.94 -15.64 -5.64
CA THR A 304 -19.16 -15.77 -6.44
C THR A 304 -20.42 -15.91 -5.57
N SER A 305 -20.28 -16.43 -4.36
CA SER A 305 -21.37 -16.55 -3.39
C SER A 305 -21.71 -15.24 -2.67
N LEU A 306 -20.82 -14.24 -2.72
CA LEU A 306 -21.06 -12.95 -2.10
C LEU A 306 -22.05 -12.12 -2.91
N GLU A 307 -23.26 -11.98 -2.39
CA GLU A 307 -24.21 -10.98 -2.87
C GLU A 307 -24.15 -9.74 -1.99
N SER A 308 -23.44 -8.71 -2.46
CA SER A 308 -23.21 -7.49 -1.71
C SER A 308 -23.32 -6.25 -2.58
N GLN A 309 -23.81 -5.16 -1.98
CA GLN A 309 -23.71 -3.83 -2.60
C GLN A 309 -22.28 -3.26 -2.52
N TYR A 310 -21.47 -3.74 -1.56
CA TYR A 310 -20.13 -3.21 -1.26
C TYR A 310 -19.00 -3.88 -2.04
N VAL A 311 -19.20 -5.11 -2.49
CA VAL A 311 -18.19 -5.91 -3.20
C VAL A 311 -18.57 -5.99 -4.68
N ILE A 312 -17.58 -6.06 -5.58
CA ILE A 312 -17.88 -6.36 -6.99
C ILE A 312 -18.54 -7.72 -7.11
N LYS A 313 -19.62 -7.81 -7.91
CA LYS A 313 -20.26 -9.11 -8.13
C LYS A 313 -19.39 -9.99 -9.02
N TYR A 314 -19.06 -11.18 -8.54
CA TYR A 314 -18.45 -12.25 -9.34
C TYR A 314 -19.58 -13.10 -9.91
N TYR A 315 -19.64 -13.24 -11.23
CA TYR A 315 -20.73 -13.94 -11.91
C TYR A 315 -20.39 -15.39 -12.23
N ASN A 316 -19.20 -15.61 -12.78
CA ASN A 316 -18.77 -16.93 -13.22
C ASN A 316 -17.25 -17.00 -13.38
N SER A 317 -16.70 -18.20 -13.42
CA SER A 317 -15.32 -18.43 -13.84
C SER A 317 -15.17 -19.70 -14.65
N TRP A 318 -14.24 -19.69 -15.62
CA TRP A 318 -13.92 -20.86 -16.44
C TRP A 318 -12.44 -20.87 -16.80
N SER A 319 -11.89 -22.07 -16.98
CA SER A 319 -10.50 -22.24 -17.40
C SER A 319 -10.43 -22.65 -18.87
N PHE A 320 -9.58 -21.99 -19.65
CA PHE A 320 -9.32 -22.33 -21.05
C PHE A 320 -7.88 -21.96 -21.42
N ASP A 321 -7.19 -22.84 -22.13
CA ASP A 321 -5.84 -22.63 -22.68
C ASP A 321 -4.83 -22.05 -21.66
N SER A 322 -4.63 -22.74 -20.54
CA SER A 322 -3.74 -22.30 -19.45
C SER A 322 -4.09 -20.94 -18.82
N HIS A 323 -5.33 -20.47 -19.01
CA HIS A 323 -5.84 -19.25 -18.40
C HIS A 323 -7.12 -19.52 -17.61
N LEU A 324 -7.29 -18.82 -16.50
CA LEU A 324 -8.54 -18.70 -15.75
C LEU A 324 -9.19 -17.37 -16.12
N TYR A 325 -10.44 -17.42 -16.54
CA TYR A 325 -11.29 -16.28 -16.85
C TYR A 325 -12.27 -16.08 -15.70
N ILE A 326 -12.37 -14.86 -15.21
CA ILE A 326 -13.28 -14.49 -14.12
C ILE A 326 -14.17 -13.37 -14.61
N GLN A 327 -15.46 -13.64 -14.74
CA GLN A 327 -16.48 -12.66 -15.13
C GLN A 327 -16.96 -11.90 -13.89
N MET A 328 -16.86 -10.59 -13.94
CA MET A 328 -17.19 -9.68 -12.85
C MET A 328 -18.09 -8.54 -13.33
N GLU A 329 -18.75 -7.90 -12.38
CA GLU A 329 -19.44 -6.64 -12.58
C GLU A 329 -18.51 -5.58 -13.19
N PHE A 330 -18.97 -4.92 -14.25
CA PHE A 330 -18.26 -3.79 -14.83
C PHE A 330 -18.45 -2.54 -13.95
N CYS A 331 -17.33 -1.96 -13.55
CA CYS A 331 -17.25 -0.64 -12.91
C CYS A 331 -16.56 0.33 -13.88
N GLU A 332 -16.99 1.59 -13.88
CA GLU A 332 -16.54 2.57 -14.88
C GLU A 332 -15.06 2.94 -14.70
N GLN A 333 -14.68 3.24 -13.45
CA GLN A 333 -13.34 3.72 -13.10
C GLN A 333 -12.95 3.23 -11.70
N ASN A 334 -11.67 3.37 -11.36
CA ASN A 334 -11.21 3.21 -9.98
C ASN A 334 -10.96 4.57 -9.33
N LEU A 335 -10.92 4.60 -8.01
CA LEU A 335 -10.74 5.83 -7.24
C LEU A 335 -9.39 6.48 -7.56
N ASN A 336 -8.34 5.69 -7.83
CA ASN A 336 -7.05 6.25 -8.23
C ASN A 336 -7.13 7.12 -9.50
N LYS A 337 -7.83 6.65 -10.54
CA LYS A 337 -8.06 7.43 -11.77
C LYS A 337 -8.80 8.74 -11.49
N ILE A 338 -9.76 8.71 -10.59
CA ILE A 338 -10.53 9.90 -10.19
C ILE A 338 -9.67 10.89 -9.41
N LEU A 339 -8.83 10.40 -8.49
CA LEU A 339 -7.90 11.23 -7.73
C LEU A 339 -6.79 11.84 -8.61
N LEU A 340 -6.44 11.17 -9.72
CA LEU A 340 -5.41 11.62 -10.66
C LEU A 340 -5.97 12.44 -11.85
N ASP A 341 -7.28 12.45 -12.07
CA ASP A 341 -7.91 13.20 -13.16
C ASP A 341 -7.85 14.70 -12.86
N LYS A 342 -6.96 15.40 -13.58
CA LYS A 342 -6.72 16.84 -13.44
C LYS A 342 -7.90 17.71 -13.92
N ASN A 343 -8.87 17.15 -14.65
CA ASN A 343 -9.93 17.92 -15.28
C ASN A 343 -11.29 17.83 -14.60
N HIS A 344 -11.54 16.88 -13.68
CA HIS A 344 -12.85 16.72 -13.07
C HIS A 344 -12.80 16.27 -11.61
N LEU A 345 -13.58 16.97 -10.77
CA LEU A 345 -13.94 16.70 -9.36
C LEU A 345 -12.84 16.75 -8.29
N PHE A 346 -11.62 16.30 -8.54
CA PHE A 346 -10.51 16.36 -7.55
C PHE A 346 -9.18 16.84 -8.16
N GLY A 347 -9.20 17.18 -9.45
CA GLY A 347 -8.05 17.56 -10.23
C GLY A 347 -7.50 18.94 -9.87
N HIS A 348 -6.28 18.96 -9.35
CA HIS A 348 -5.54 20.20 -9.17
C HIS A 348 -4.87 20.65 -10.48
N PRO A 349 -4.83 21.95 -10.79
CA PRO A 349 -3.85 22.49 -11.71
C PRO A 349 -2.46 22.29 -11.10
N SER A 350 -1.69 21.35 -11.67
CA SER A 350 -0.22 21.27 -11.62
C SER A 350 0.46 21.77 -10.33
N GLY A 351 0.27 21.07 -9.21
CA GLY A 351 0.96 21.33 -7.94
C GLY A 351 0.65 20.23 -6.93
N ASN A 352 1.62 19.83 -6.10
CA ASN A 352 1.57 18.65 -5.22
C ASN A 352 0.67 18.79 -3.97
N ASP A 353 -0.32 19.67 -4.01
CA ASP A 353 -1.27 19.87 -2.91
C ASP A 353 -2.67 19.51 -3.41
N ILE A 354 -3.42 18.69 -2.67
CA ILE A 354 -4.85 18.51 -2.91
C ILE A 354 -5.55 19.66 -2.18
N GLN A 355 -5.72 20.83 -2.78
CA GLN A 355 -6.71 21.78 -2.28
C GLN A 355 -8.10 21.24 -2.64
N ILE A 356 -8.76 20.68 -1.64
CA ILE A 356 -10.19 20.38 -1.70
C ILE A 356 -10.90 21.71 -1.97
N SER A 357 -11.40 21.86 -3.20
CA SER A 357 -11.78 23.15 -3.79
C SER A 357 -13.23 23.53 -3.50
N SER A 358 -14.00 22.61 -2.89
CA SER A 358 -15.33 22.91 -2.34
C SER A 358 -15.70 22.04 -1.15
N CYS A 359 -16.61 22.54 -0.30
CA CYS A 359 -17.26 21.71 0.73
C CYS A 359 -17.97 20.47 0.15
N PHE A 360 -18.37 20.53 -1.13
CA PHE A 360 -18.99 19.41 -1.83
C PHE A 360 -17.99 18.28 -2.10
N GLU A 361 -16.78 18.61 -2.56
CA GLU A 361 -15.71 17.61 -2.76
C GLU A 361 -15.33 16.94 -1.44
N TYR A 362 -15.20 17.72 -0.36
CA TYR A 362 -14.97 17.18 0.98
C TYR A 362 -16.07 16.20 1.38
N TYR A 363 -17.34 16.57 1.17
CA TYR A 363 -18.48 15.70 1.43
C TYR A 363 -18.40 14.39 0.66
N ILE A 364 -18.08 14.43 -0.65
CA ILE A 364 -17.92 13.21 -1.46
C ILE A 364 -16.77 12.34 -0.94
N MET A 365 -15.63 12.93 -0.53
CA MET A 365 -14.53 12.16 0.06
C MET A 365 -14.94 11.48 1.37
N CYS A 366 -15.69 12.19 2.23
CA CYS A 366 -16.24 11.61 3.45
C CYS A 366 -17.22 10.47 3.14
N GLU A 367 -18.07 10.61 2.13
CA GLU A 367 -18.99 9.55 1.70
C GLU A 367 -18.22 8.33 1.19
N ILE A 368 -17.22 8.51 0.32
CA ILE A 368 -16.35 7.42 -0.15
C ILE A 368 -15.71 6.71 1.03
N PHE A 369 -15.13 7.45 1.97
CA PHE A 369 -14.48 6.87 3.13
C PHE A 369 -15.48 6.10 4.02
N ARG A 370 -16.67 6.65 4.23
CA ARG A 370 -17.76 5.98 4.96
C ARG A 370 -18.15 4.66 4.29
N GLU A 371 -18.36 4.67 2.97
CA GLU A 371 -18.69 3.46 2.21
C GLU A 371 -17.56 2.43 2.28
N MET A 372 -16.29 2.87 2.27
CA MET A 372 -15.14 1.97 2.40
C MET A 372 -15.13 1.29 3.76
N VAL A 373 -15.38 2.03 4.84
CA VAL A 373 -15.45 1.46 6.20
C VAL A 373 -16.61 0.46 6.32
N GLU A 374 -17.78 0.77 5.78
CA GLU A 374 -18.92 -0.14 5.77
C GLU A 374 -18.67 -1.38 4.91
N CYS A 375 -17.93 -1.25 3.80
CA CYS A 375 -17.47 -2.39 3.01
C CYS A 375 -16.55 -3.30 3.84
N VAL A 376 -15.58 -2.71 4.55
CA VAL A 376 -14.67 -3.47 5.42
C VAL A 376 -15.44 -4.15 6.55
N GLN A 377 -16.41 -3.45 7.16
CA GLN A 377 -17.29 -4.03 8.17
C GLN A 377 -18.07 -5.21 7.61
N TYR A 378 -18.69 -5.08 6.44
CA TYR A 378 -19.41 -6.18 5.78
C TYR A 378 -18.51 -7.40 5.57
N LEU A 379 -17.29 -7.20 5.04
CA LEU A 379 -16.33 -8.29 4.86
C LEU A 379 -15.94 -8.96 6.19
N HIS A 380 -15.89 -8.17 7.26
CA HIS A 380 -15.59 -8.67 8.60
C HIS A 380 -16.78 -9.38 9.27
N GLU A 381 -18.00 -9.13 8.82
CA GLU A 381 -19.23 -9.80 9.28
C GLU A 381 -19.55 -11.08 8.50
N CYS A 382 -18.89 -11.31 7.35
CA CYS A 382 -19.01 -12.57 6.61
C CYS A 382 -18.56 -13.77 7.44
N GLU A 383 -19.13 -14.94 7.16
CA GLU A 383 -18.69 -16.21 7.72
C GLU A 383 -18.28 -17.16 6.58
N PRO A 384 -16.97 -17.47 6.43
CA PRO A 384 -15.83 -17.00 7.23
C PRO A 384 -15.50 -15.51 7.03
N GLN A 385 -14.86 -14.90 8.04
CA GLN A 385 -14.45 -13.50 8.00
C GLN A 385 -13.45 -13.27 6.87
N ILE A 386 -13.64 -12.19 6.11
CA ILE A 386 -12.81 -11.85 4.95
C ILE A 386 -11.93 -10.66 5.29
N ILE A 387 -10.61 -10.82 5.16
CA ILE A 387 -9.65 -9.72 5.32
C ILE A 387 -9.03 -9.43 3.96
N HIS A 388 -9.29 -8.24 3.39
CA HIS A 388 -8.88 -7.90 2.02
C HIS A 388 -7.35 -7.75 1.84
N ARG A 389 -6.65 -7.17 2.83
CA ARG A 389 -5.18 -6.95 2.88
C ARG A 389 -4.55 -6.09 1.77
N ASP A 390 -5.33 -5.47 0.88
CA ASP A 390 -4.83 -4.64 -0.23
C ASP A 390 -5.80 -3.48 -0.49
N LEU A 391 -6.18 -2.76 0.57
CA LEU A 391 -7.03 -1.57 0.44
C LEU A 391 -6.20 -0.41 -0.09
N LYS A 392 -6.47 0.00 -1.33
CA LYS A 392 -5.84 1.16 -1.99
C LYS A 392 -6.80 1.76 -3.01
N PRO A 393 -6.59 3.02 -3.44
CA PRO A 393 -7.46 3.67 -4.42
C PRO A 393 -7.64 2.90 -5.73
N ASP A 394 -6.67 2.10 -6.16
CA ASP A 394 -6.80 1.27 -7.38
C ASP A 394 -7.84 0.15 -7.25
N ASN A 395 -8.10 -0.31 -6.02
CA ASN A 395 -9.00 -1.42 -5.72
C ASN A 395 -10.40 -0.95 -5.29
N VAL A 396 -10.60 0.36 -5.14
CA VAL A 396 -11.91 0.99 -4.92
C VAL A 396 -12.47 1.38 -6.27
N LEU A 397 -13.57 0.77 -6.67
CA LEU A 397 -14.17 0.90 -8.00
C LEU A 397 -15.47 1.68 -7.95
N ILE A 398 -15.74 2.50 -8.97
CA ILE A 398 -17.00 3.24 -9.10
C ILE A 398 -18.01 2.41 -9.88
N ALA A 399 -19.11 2.07 -9.19
CA ALA A 399 -20.18 1.28 -9.76
C ALA A 399 -20.76 1.97 -11.00
N HIS A 400 -20.95 1.21 -12.08
CA HIS A 400 -21.65 1.70 -13.28
C HIS A 400 -23.11 2.07 -12.98
N ILE A 401 -23.72 1.38 -12.01
CA ILE A 401 -25.09 1.58 -11.56
C ILE A 401 -25.09 1.79 -10.06
N VAL A 402 -25.49 2.97 -9.61
CA VAL A 402 -25.68 3.29 -8.18
C VAL A 402 -26.88 2.50 -7.64
N ARG A 403 -26.68 1.77 -6.54
CA ARG A 403 -27.75 1.01 -5.86
C ARG A 403 -27.83 1.46 -4.41
N ASN A 404 -29.02 1.79 -3.93
CA ASN A 404 -29.25 2.24 -2.55
C ASN A 404 -28.35 3.42 -2.12
N GLY A 405 -28.06 4.34 -3.05
CA GLY A 405 -27.16 5.47 -2.79
C GLY A 405 -25.68 5.10 -2.70
N ARG A 406 -25.31 3.82 -2.91
CA ARG A 406 -23.93 3.34 -2.92
C ARG A 406 -23.33 3.41 -4.31
N PHE A 407 -22.15 4.00 -4.41
CA PHE A 407 -21.48 4.23 -5.69
C PHE A 407 -20.06 3.67 -5.72
N ILE A 408 -19.49 3.25 -4.59
CA ILE A 408 -18.23 2.50 -4.59
C ILE A 408 -18.44 1.01 -4.36
N LYS A 409 -17.54 0.22 -4.94
CA LYS A 409 -17.42 -1.22 -4.76
C LYS A 409 -15.96 -1.59 -4.59
N LEU A 410 -15.68 -2.47 -3.65
CA LEU A 410 -14.33 -3.00 -3.45
C LEU A 410 -14.09 -4.19 -4.38
N GLY A 411 -12.94 -4.18 -5.04
CA GLY A 411 -12.50 -5.22 -5.96
C GLY A 411 -11.05 -5.67 -5.70
N ASP A 412 -10.62 -6.68 -6.46
CA ASP A 412 -9.29 -7.30 -6.38
C ASP A 412 -8.93 -7.97 -5.03
N PHE A 413 -9.63 -9.07 -4.77
CA PHE A 413 -9.40 -9.94 -3.61
C PHE A 413 -8.21 -10.89 -3.77
N GLY A 414 -7.28 -10.64 -4.70
CA GLY A 414 -6.16 -11.55 -5.00
C GLY A 414 -5.15 -11.71 -3.84
N LEU A 415 -5.22 -10.82 -2.84
CA LEU A 415 -4.48 -10.93 -1.58
C LEU A 415 -5.40 -11.12 -0.40
N ALA A 416 -6.71 -11.35 -0.57
CA ALA A 416 -7.60 -11.56 0.55
C ALA A 416 -7.23 -12.85 1.32
N THR A 417 -7.64 -12.93 2.57
CA THR A 417 -7.58 -14.17 3.36
C THR A 417 -8.91 -14.36 4.07
N PHE A 418 -9.26 -15.63 4.27
CA PHE A 418 -10.44 -16.04 5.01
C PHE A 418 -10.00 -16.56 6.36
N THR A 419 -10.67 -16.18 7.45
CA THR A 419 -10.38 -16.78 8.75
C THR A 419 -10.71 -18.25 8.68
N THR A 420 -9.72 -19.11 8.91
CA THR A 420 -9.99 -20.53 9.14
C THR A 420 -10.69 -20.62 10.49
N ASN A 421 -11.80 -21.35 10.56
CA ASN A 421 -12.42 -21.73 11.82
C ASN A 421 -11.45 -22.64 12.60
N ASN A 422 -10.44 -22.05 13.23
CA ASN A 422 -9.72 -22.62 14.35
C ASN A 422 -9.78 -21.58 15.47
N ALA A 423 -10.88 -21.68 16.21
CA ALA A 423 -10.96 -21.17 17.55
C ALA A 423 -9.80 -21.73 18.39
N THR A 424 -8.81 -20.89 18.66
CA THR A 424 -8.16 -20.87 19.97
C THR A 424 -7.85 -19.42 20.30
N LYS A 425 -8.46 -19.00 21.40
CA LYS A 425 -8.35 -17.72 22.09
C LYS A 425 -6.90 -17.27 22.31
#